data_AF-X0UC96-F1
#
_entry.id   AF-X0UC96-F1
#
_cell.length_a   1.000
_cell.length_b   1.000
_cell.length_c   1.000
_cell.angle_alpha   90.00
_cell.angle_beta   90.00
_cell.angle_gamma   90.00
#
_symmetry.space_group_name_H-M   'P 1'
#
loop_
_entity.id
_entity.type
_entity.pdbx_description
1 polymer ?
#
loop_
_entity_poly.entity_id
_entity_poly.type
_entity_poly.pdbx_seq_one_letter_code
_entity_poly.pdbx_strand_id
1 'polypeptide(L)'
;PELRFAGFDHLVIKGKADGPVYLWIHDGEIEIRDASGIWGENIFDTQELVKDELGDPEVKVLCIGVAGEKLVRFANVMTGMKNAAGRTGMGAVMGSKNLKAIAVRGTMGLEIRFPEESLEYNRQLIEHIGSTKFAQIMQKWGTMFIYGVTNTTGLVRVRNFQLNQQIGGNIECEHIEKYSLGTEGCYGCIIHCRHKYQIKNGPYAGTYAEGPEYTSQGAFGMEVDCNNFETILVGNHLVNMYGVDTLEIGSMIAWAMELYEKGILTDEDT
;
A
#
# COMPACT_ATOMS: atom_id res chain seq x y z
N PRO A 1 -9.03 10.57 -7.29
CA PRO A 1 -10.04 11.16 -8.22
C PRO A 1 -11.32 11.54 -7.51
N GLU A 2 -11.90 10.62 -6.73
CA GLU A 2 -13.21 10.77 -6.07
C GLU A 2 -13.41 12.10 -5.33
N LEU A 3 -12.41 12.56 -4.55
CA LEU A 3 -12.49 13.83 -3.81
C LEU A 3 -12.74 15.06 -4.72
N ARG A 4 -12.07 15.09 -5.88
CA ARG A 4 -12.27 16.14 -6.89
C ARG A 4 -13.66 16.04 -7.52
N PHE A 5 -14.14 14.82 -7.78
CA PHE A 5 -15.50 14.59 -8.28
C PHE A 5 -16.57 14.94 -7.24
N ALA A 6 -16.23 14.97 -5.95
CA ALA A 6 -17.10 15.44 -4.88
C ALA A 6 -16.99 16.97 -4.64
N GLY A 7 -16.24 17.69 -5.48
CA GLY A 7 -16.14 19.16 -5.40
C GLY A 7 -15.01 19.72 -4.52
N PHE A 8 -14.07 18.88 -4.07
CA PHE A 8 -12.98 19.32 -3.19
C PHE A 8 -11.58 19.07 -3.79
N ASP A 9 -10.70 20.07 -3.69
CA ASP A 9 -9.28 19.95 -4.05
C ASP A 9 -8.43 19.41 -2.91
N HIS A 10 -8.69 19.91 -1.71
CA HIS A 10 -7.91 19.64 -0.51
C HIS A 10 -8.83 19.55 0.70
N LEU A 11 -8.42 18.71 1.66
CA LEU A 11 -9.07 18.60 2.96
C LEU A 11 -8.02 18.84 4.05
N VAL A 12 -8.32 19.75 4.99
CA VAL A 12 -7.41 20.09 6.08
C VAL A 12 -8.07 19.73 7.42
N ILE A 13 -7.61 18.63 8.02
CA ILE A 13 -8.13 18.15 9.29
C ILE A 13 -7.39 18.80 10.46
N LYS A 14 -8.13 19.55 11.27
CA LYS A 14 -7.63 20.22 12.49
C LYS A 14 -8.31 19.63 13.73
N GLY A 15 -7.68 19.83 14.89
CA GLY A 15 -8.19 19.32 16.16
C GLY A 15 -8.12 17.80 16.28
N LYS A 16 -8.99 17.26 17.13
CA LYS A 16 -9.16 15.85 17.48
C LYS A 16 -10.64 15.66 17.89
N ALA A 17 -11.27 14.57 17.46
CA ALA A 17 -12.63 14.22 17.90
C ALA A 17 -12.61 13.56 19.29
N ASP A 18 -13.69 13.71 20.06
CA ASP A 18 -13.79 13.13 21.42
C ASP A 18 -13.78 11.59 21.41
N GLY A 19 -14.29 10.99 20.33
CA GLY A 19 -14.26 9.54 20.07
C GLY A 19 -13.97 9.22 18.61
N PRO A 20 -13.90 7.93 18.24
CA PRO A 20 -13.72 7.48 16.87
C PRO A 20 -14.76 8.07 15.92
N VAL A 21 -14.30 8.71 14.85
CA VAL A 21 -15.16 9.24 13.78
C VAL A 21 -14.63 8.89 12.40
N TYR A 22 -15.50 8.92 11.39
CA TYR A 22 -15.11 8.99 9.99
C TYR A 22 -15.78 10.18 9.30
N LEU A 23 -15.16 10.68 8.24
CA LEU A 23 -15.77 11.71 7.39
C LEU A 23 -16.49 11.06 6.23
N TRP A 24 -17.74 11.47 6.00
CA TRP A 24 -18.48 11.13 4.80
C TRP A 24 -18.58 12.36 3.91
N ILE A 25 -18.12 12.25 2.67
CA ILE A 25 -18.09 13.33 1.69
C ILE A 25 -18.90 12.90 0.47
N HIS A 26 -19.96 13.66 0.16
CA HIS A 26 -20.83 13.40 -0.98
C HIS A 26 -21.19 14.71 -1.67
N ASP A 27 -20.68 14.92 -2.89
CA ASP A 27 -21.01 16.05 -3.77
C ASP A 27 -21.17 17.42 -3.09
N GLY A 28 -20.08 17.93 -2.51
CA GLY A 28 -20.03 19.24 -1.87
C GLY A 28 -20.42 19.24 -0.39
N GLU A 29 -20.96 18.14 0.12
CA GLU A 29 -21.35 17.99 1.53
C GLU A 29 -20.31 17.15 2.30
N ILE A 30 -20.06 17.53 3.55
CA ILE A 30 -19.17 16.82 4.47
C ILE A 30 -19.92 16.58 5.79
N GLU A 31 -20.01 15.32 6.20
CA GLU A 31 -20.55 14.89 7.47
C GLU A 31 -19.46 14.23 8.33
N ILE A 32 -19.55 14.40 9.65
CA ILE A 32 -18.76 13.65 10.63
C ILE A 32 -19.68 12.57 11.21
N ARG A 33 -19.29 11.30 11.06
CA ARG A 33 -20.07 10.15 11.52
C ARG A 33 -19.29 9.36 12.57
N ASP A 34 -20.02 8.67 13.44
CA ASP A 34 -19.43 7.79 14.45
C ASP A 34 -18.69 6.64 13.74
N ALA A 35 -17.50 6.31 14.22
CA ALA A 35 -16.70 5.19 13.73
C ALA A 35 -16.40 4.17 14.84
N SER A 36 -17.15 4.19 15.94
CA SER A 36 -16.89 3.32 17.09
C SER A 36 -17.07 1.86 16.72
N GLY A 37 -18.01 1.55 15.80
CA GLY A 37 -18.26 0.18 15.31
C GLY A 37 -17.19 -0.37 14.35
N ILE A 38 -16.33 0.48 13.79
CA ILE A 38 -15.25 0.08 12.86
C ILE A 38 -13.85 0.34 13.44
N TRP A 39 -13.76 0.87 14.66
CA TRP A 39 -12.49 1.07 15.35
C TRP A 39 -11.92 -0.28 15.81
N GLY A 40 -10.65 -0.55 15.51
CA GLY A 40 -10.02 -1.86 15.71
C GLY A 40 -10.00 -2.73 14.46
N GLU A 41 -10.77 -2.37 13.42
CA GLU A 41 -10.82 -3.13 12.18
C GLU A 41 -9.58 -2.90 11.31
N ASN A 42 -9.23 -3.91 10.51
CA ASN A 42 -8.13 -3.81 9.56
C ASN A 42 -8.49 -2.92 8.37
N ILE A 43 -7.51 -2.62 7.50
CA ILE A 43 -7.69 -1.74 6.34
C ILE A 43 -8.76 -2.26 5.37
N PHE A 44 -8.87 -3.57 5.16
CA PHE A 44 -9.81 -4.13 4.18
C PHE A 44 -11.24 -4.07 4.74
N ASP A 45 -11.43 -4.57 5.95
CA ASP A 45 -12.75 -4.64 6.59
C ASP A 45 -13.31 -3.24 6.86
N THR A 46 -12.47 -2.28 7.25
CA THR A 46 -12.88 -0.87 7.41
C THR A 46 -13.52 -0.32 6.13
N GLN A 47 -12.94 -0.61 4.96
CA GLN A 47 -13.45 -0.08 3.70
C GLN A 47 -14.77 -0.72 3.30
N GLU A 48 -14.90 -2.03 3.49
CA GLU A 48 -16.14 -2.76 3.16
C GLU A 48 -17.27 -2.39 4.13
N LEU A 49 -17.02 -2.34 5.44
CA LEU A 49 -18.01 -1.94 6.43
C LEU A 49 -18.56 -0.54 6.18
N VAL A 50 -17.71 0.41 5.77
CA VAL A 50 -18.13 1.77 5.42
C VAL A 50 -18.97 1.79 4.14
N LYS A 51 -18.60 1.02 3.11
CA LYS A 51 -19.40 0.90 1.87
C LYS A 51 -20.76 0.26 2.15
N ASP A 52 -20.79 -0.78 2.98
CA ASP A 52 -22.00 -1.49 3.38
C ASP A 52 -22.94 -0.59 4.19
N GLU A 53 -22.41 0.17 5.16
CA GLU A 53 -23.17 1.17 5.92
C GLU A 53 -23.80 2.23 5.00
N LEU A 54 -23.05 2.67 3.98
CA LEU A 54 -23.50 3.68 3.02
C LEU A 54 -24.38 3.12 1.89
N GLY A 55 -24.41 1.80 1.72
CA GLY A 55 -25.15 1.13 0.65
C GLY A 55 -24.64 1.42 -0.76
N ASP A 56 -23.38 1.83 -0.92
CA ASP A 56 -22.78 2.18 -2.22
C ASP A 56 -21.37 1.59 -2.38
N PRO A 57 -21.19 0.55 -3.21
CA PRO A 57 -19.89 -0.08 -3.45
C PRO A 57 -18.89 0.82 -4.21
N GLU A 58 -19.38 1.90 -4.86
CA GLU A 58 -18.51 2.82 -5.60
C GLU A 58 -17.81 3.83 -4.69
N VAL A 59 -18.21 3.93 -3.42
CA VAL A 59 -17.53 4.77 -2.42
C VAL A 59 -16.05 4.42 -2.34
N LYS A 60 -15.20 5.46 -2.39
CA LYS A 60 -13.76 5.32 -2.17
C LYS A 60 -13.45 5.72 -0.74
N VAL A 61 -12.79 4.82 -0.03
CA VAL A 61 -12.48 4.97 1.40
C VAL A 61 -10.97 5.08 1.58
N LEU A 62 -10.55 6.13 2.26
CA LEU A 62 -9.19 6.33 2.75
C LEU A 62 -9.22 6.11 4.27
N CYS A 63 -8.43 5.19 4.81
CA CYS A 63 -8.53 4.81 6.22
C CYS A 63 -7.19 4.47 6.86
N ILE A 64 -7.20 4.30 8.18
CA ILE A 64 -6.09 3.75 8.96
C ILE A 64 -6.46 2.36 9.48
N GLY A 65 -5.44 1.50 9.61
CA GLY A 65 -5.58 0.22 10.28
C GLY A 65 -5.27 0.35 11.77
N VAL A 66 -5.22 -0.80 12.45
CA VAL A 66 -4.88 -0.90 13.88
C VAL A 66 -3.55 -0.20 14.22
N ALA A 67 -2.59 -0.17 13.30
CA ALA A 67 -1.33 0.53 13.54
C ALA A 67 -1.51 2.05 13.70
N GLY A 68 -2.40 2.67 12.92
CA GLY A 68 -2.71 4.10 13.03
C GLY A 68 -3.43 4.41 14.34
N GLU A 69 -4.39 3.57 14.71
CA GLU A 69 -5.14 3.69 15.98
C GLU A 69 -4.23 3.57 17.20
N LYS A 70 -3.24 2.67 17.14
CA LYS A 70 -2.22 2.47 18.18
C LYS A 70 -1.05 3.45 18.09
N LEU A 71 -1.11 4.45 17.20
CA LEU A 71 -0.09 5.49 17.03
C LEU A 71 1.31 4.94 16.72
N VAL A 72 1.40 3.83 15.98
CA VAL A 72 2.67 3.31 15.49
C VAL A 72 3.32 4.39 14.63
N ARG A 73 4.56 4.77 14.94
CA ARG A 73 5.22 5.96 14.36
C ARG A 73 5.35 5.95 12.83
N PHE A 74 5.26 4.78 12.22
CA PHE A 74 5.31 4.54 10.79
C PHE A 74 4.01 3.86 10.29
N ALA A 75 2.89 4.18 10.92
CA ALA A 75 1.56 3.80 10.44
C ALA A 75 1.17 4.60 9.20
N ASN A 76 0.40 3.95 8.34
CA ASN A 76 -0.01 4.46 7.04
C ASN A 76 -1.47 4.86 7.02
N VAL A 77 -1.77 5.80 6.12
CA VAL A 77 -3.12 6.02 5.62
C VAL A 77 -3.23 5.29 4.28
N MET A 78 -4.27 4.49 4.10
CA MET A 78 -4.40 3.56 2.97
C MET A 78 -5.77 3.59 2.31
N THR A 79 -5.82 3.16 1.04
CA THR A 79 -7.05 2.99 0.26
C THR A 79 -6.89 1.82 -0.73
N GLY A 80 -8.00 1.14 -1.02
CA GLY A 80 -7.99 -0.13 -1.75
C GLY A 80 -7.18 -1.21 -1.03
N MET A 81 -6.69 -2.18 -1.78
CA MET A 81 -5.96 -3.33 -1.22
C MET A 81 -4.49 -3.03 -0.87
N LYS A 82 -3.90 -1.96 -1.40
CA LYS A 82 -2.47 -1.66 -1.17
C LYS A 82 -2.03 -0.20 -1.31
N ASN A 83 -2.89 0.72 -1.75
CA ASN A 83 -2.40 2.08 -2.02
C ASN A 83 -2.15 2.79 -0.69
N ALA A 84 -0.90 3.15 -0.44
CA ALA A 84 -0.48 3.71 0.84
C ALA A 84 0.11 5.11 0.68
N ALA A 85 -0.32 6.04 1.52
CA ALA A 85 0.49 7.20 1.91
C ALA A 85 1.54 6.70 2.91
N GLY A 86 2.57 6.06 2.37
CA GLY A 86 3.24 4.95 3.02
C GLY A 86 4.35 5.26 4.01
N ARG A 87 4.74 6.53 4.20
CA ARG A 87 5.89 6.89 5.04
C ARG A 87 5.55 8.11 5.91
N THR A 88 6.45 8.45 6.84
CA THR A 88 6.36 9.63 7.73
C THR A 88 5.27 9.58 8.81
N GLY A 89 4.59 8.43 8.99
CA GLY A 89 3.69 8.22 10.12
C GLY A 89 2.34 8.93 10.02
N MET A 90 1.89 9.26 8.81
CA MET A 90 0.62 9.97 8.62
C MET A 90 -0.59 9.18 9.13
N GLY A 91 -0.51 7.86 9.18
CA GLY A 91 -1.54 7.02 9.81
C GLY A 91 -1.62 7.25 11.33
N ALA A 92 -0.50 7.46 12.01
CA ALA A 92 -0.49 7.81 13.43
C ALA A 92 -1.01 9.24 13.66
N VAL A 93 -0.72 10.17 12.75
CA VAL A 93 -1.31 11.52 12.83
C VAL A 93 -2.83 11.45 12.70
N MET A 94 -3.34 10.69 11.73
CA MET A 94 -4.78 10.50 11.53
C MET A 94 -5.44 9.81 12.74
N GLY A 95 -4.82 8.73 13.26
CA GLY A 95 -5.29 8.05 14.47
C GLY A 95 -5.25 8.92 15.73
N SER A 96 -4.26 9.80 15.88
CA SER A 96 -4.17 10.73 17.02
C SER A 96 -5.36 11.69 17.10
N LYS A 97 -6.06 11.89 15.98
CA LYS A 97 -7.25 12.73 15.86
C LYS A 97 -8.55 11.96 16.07
N ASN A 98 -8.47 10.67 16.38
CA ASN A 98 -9.60 9.73 16.39
C ASN A 98 -10.32 9.64 15.04
N LEU A 99 -9.63 9.93 13.93
CA LEU A 99 -10.21 9.86 12.60
C LEU A 99 -9.89 8.51 11.98
N LYS A 100 -10.87 7.62 11.85
CA LYS A 100 -10.71 6.27 11.31
C LYS A 100 -10.64 6.25 9.78
N ALA A 101 -11.52 7.00 9.14
CA ALA A 101 -11.63 7.00 7.68
C ALA A 101 -12.15 8.33 7.11
N ILE A 102 -11.93 8.50 5.81
CA ILE A 102 -12.53 9.51 4.96
C ILE A 102 -13.14 8.74 3.78
N ALA A 103 -14.45 8.65 3.77
CA ALA A 103 -15.25 8.05 2.73
C ALA A 103 -15.75 9.13 1.79
N VAL A 104 -15.63 8.88 0.49
CA VAL A 104 -15.94 9.86 -0.54
C VAL A 104 -16.74 9.22 -1.65
N ARG A 105 -17.79 9.89 -2.09
CA ARG A 105 -18.48 9.62 -3.35
C ARG A 105 -18.67 10.92 -4.11
N GLY A 106 -18.15 10.94 -5.33
CA GLY A 106 -18.18 12.11 -6.20
C GLY A 106 -18.82 11.80 -7.54
N THR A 107 -19.83 12.56 -7.91
CA THR A 107 -20.51 12.46 -9.21
C THR A 107 -20.52 13.76 -10.01
N MET A 108 -19.94 14.82 -9.46
CA MET A 108 -19.85 16.12 -10.13
C MET A 108 -18.90 16.06 -11.33
N GLY A 109 -19.26 16.80 -12.38
CA GLY A 109 -18.38 17.01 -13.53
C GLY A 109 -17.18 17.87 -13.17
N LEU A 110 -16.04 17.61 -13.82
CA LEU A 110 -14.88 18.49 -13.77
C LEU A 110 -14.82 19.34 -15.03
N GLU A 111 -14.66 20.65 -14.85
CA GLU A 111 -14.42 21.56 -15.97
C GLU A 111 -12.96 21.42 -16.45
N ILE A 112 -12.80 21.13 -17.75
CA ILE A 112 -11.51 21.14 -18.44
C ILE A 112 -11.55 22.31 -19.42
N ARG A 113 -10.65 23.28 -19.24
CA ARG A 113 -10.63 24.52 -20.03
C ARG A 113 -10.50 24.29 -21.54
N PHE A 114 -9.76 23.26 -21.95
CA PHE A 114 -9.46 22.93 -23.35
C PHE A 114 -9.65 21.41 -23.56
N PRO A 115 -10.90 20.92 -23.65
CA PRO A 115 -11.18 19.49 -23.55
C PRO A 115 -10.66 18.68 -24.74
N GLU A 116 -10.78 19.20 -25.97
CA GLU A 116 -10.31 18.51 -27.19
C GLU A 116 -8.79 18.43 -27.23
N GLU A 117 -8.11 19.55 -26.92
CA GLU A 117 -6.65 19.62 -26.88
C GLU A 117 -6.08 18.75 -25.75
N SER A 118 -6.75 18.73 -24.59
CA SER A 118 -6.35 17.86 -23.48
C SER A 118 -6.49 16.38 -23.83
N LEU A 119 -7.55 16.01 -24.55
CA LEU A 119 -7.77 14.64 -24.99
C LEU A 119 -6.71 14.19 -26.01
N GLU A 120 -6.44 15.01 -27.02
CA GLU A 120 -5.41 14.70 -28.02
C GLU A 120 -4.02 14.62 -27.39
N TYR A 121 -3.70 15.54 -26.48
CA TYR A 121 -2.44 15.49 -25.74
C TYR A 121 -2.33 14.23 -24.87
N ASN A 122 -3.42 13.84 -24.19
CA ASN A 122 -3.45 12.61 -23.39
C ASN A 122 -3.23 11.36 -24.27
N ARG A 123 -3.83 11.32 -25.47
CA ARG A 123 -3.62 10.23 -26.44
C ARG A 123 -2.15 10.10 -26.84
N GLN A 124 -1.49 11.21 -27.14
CA GLN A 124 -0.06 11.23 -27.48
C GLN A 124 0.81 10.75 -26.31
N LEU A 125 0.48 11.15 -25.07
CA LEU A 125 1.19 10.67 -23.88
C LEU A 125 1.02 9.17 -23.65
N ILE A 126 -0.20 8.64 -23.81
CA ILE A 126 -0.47 7.21 -23.69
C ILE A 126 0.35 6.41 -24.71
N GLU A 127 0.35 6.85 -25.97
CA GLU A 127 1.12 6.21 -27.04
C GLU A 127 2.63 6.26 -26.75
N HIS A 128 3.14 7.43 -26.37
CA HIS A 128 4.56 7.60 -26.04
C HIS A 128 4.98 6.70 -24.87
N ILE A 129 4.26 6.76 -23.75
CA ILE A 129 4.58 5.98 -22.55
C ILE A 129 4.45 4.48 -22.83
N GLY A 130 3.35 4.05 -23.45
CA GLY A 130 3.07 2.65 -23.75
C GLY A 130 4.07 2.01 -24.71
N SER A 131 4.69 2.82 -25.59
CA SER A 131 5.73 2.34 -26.52
C SER A 131 7.08 2.03 -25.85
N THR A 132 7.29 2.47 -24.60
CA THR A 132 8.58 2.29 -23.92
C THR A 132 8.78 0.86 -23.42
N LYS A 133 10.02 0.39 -23.46
CA LYS A 133 10.41 -0.90 -22.84
C LYS A 133 10.14 -0.92 -21.33
N PHE A 134 10.30 0.23 -20.67
CA PHE A 134 10.01 0.36 -19.25
C PHE A 134 8.53 0.08 -18.94
N ALA A 135 7.60 0.64 -19.72
CA ALA A 135 6.18 0.35 -19.56
C ALA A 135 5.88 -1.15 -19.72
N GLN A 136 6.46 -1.80 -20.72
CA GLN A 136 6.27 -3.24 -20.97
C GLN A 136 6.80 -4.11 -19.81
N ILE A 137 7.96 -3.75 -19.25
CA ILE A 137 8.54 -4.45 -18.08
C ILE A 137 7.64 -4.25 -16.85
N MET A 138 7.21 -3.02 -16.58
CA MET A 138 6.33 -2.70 -15.45
C MET A 138 4.97 -3.40 -15.57
N GLN A 139 4.40 -3.50 -16.77
CA GLN A 139 3.18 -4.25 -17.05
C GLN A 139 3.33 -5.76 -16.76
N LYS A 140 4.54 -6.29 -16.94
CA LYS A 140 4.82 -7.72 -16.78
C LYS A 140 5.18 -8.12 -15.35
N TRP A 141 6.04 -7.34 -14.69
CA TRP A 141 6.66 -7.72 -13.41
C TRP A 141 6.54 -6.66 -12.32
N GLY A 142 5.83 -5.56 -12.58
CA GLY A 142 5.73 -4.44 -11.65
C GLY A 142 7.10 -3.84 -11.33
N THR A 143 7.25 -3.26 -10.14
CA THR A 143 8.55 -2.71 -9.73
C THR A 143 9.59 -3.77 -9.36
N MET A 144 9.20 -5.04 -9.23
CA MET A 144 10.07 -6.10 -8.71
C MET A 144 11.31 -6.35 -9.56
N PHE A 145 11.27 -6.00 -10.85
CA PHE A 145 12.44 -6.12 -11.75
C PHE A 145 13.66 -5.32 -11.26
N ILE A 146 13.45 -4.31 -10.40
CA ILE A 146 14.52 -3.51 -9.79
C ILE A 146 15.48 -4.38 -8.97
N TYR A 147 15.00 -5.49 -8.39
CA TYR A 147 15.85 -6.41 -7.62
C TYR A 147 17.04 -6.93 -8.42
N GLY A 148 16.83 -7.51 -9.61
CA GLY A 148 17.94 -8.06 -10.39
C GLY A 148 19.01 -7.01 -10.74
N VAL A 149 18.60 -5.78 -11.05
CA VAL A 149 19.51 -4.67 -11.35
C VAL A 149 20.28 -4.23 -10.10
N THR A 150 19.59 -4.05 -8.98
CA THR A 150 20.21 -3.57 -7.74
C THR A 150 21.09 -4.63 -7.09
N ASN A 151 20.71 -5.91 -7.16
CA ASN A 151 21.49 -7.01 -6.60
C ASN A 151 22.82 -7.18 -7.34
N THR A 152 22.77 -7.21 -8.67
CA THR A 152 23.99 -7.37 -9.51
C THR A 152 24.96 -6.20 -9.40
N THR A 153 24.45 -5.00 -9.10
CA THR A 153 25.27 -3.78 -8.93
C THR A 153 25.70 -3.52 -7.49
N GLY A 154 25.34 -4.39 -6.54
CA GLY A 154 25.74 -4.25 -5.14
C GLY A 154 25.00 -3.14 -4.38
N LEU A 155 23.73 -2.89 -4.72
CA LEU A 155 22.88 -1.83 -4.18
C LEU A 155 21.70 -2.36 -3.35
N VAL A 156 21.65 -3.66 -3.08
CA VAL A 156 20.66 -4.24 -2.16
C VAL A 156 21.15 -4.17 -0.72
N ARG A 157 20.22 -4.33 0.21
CA ARG A 157 20.49 -4.28 1.65
C ARG A 157 20.21 -5.65 2.24
N VAL A 158 21.25 -6.36 2.65
CA VAL A 158 21.12 -7.74 3.13
C VAL A 158 21.63 -7.85 4.55
N ARG A 159 20.88 -8.58 5.40
CA ARG A 159 21.13 -8.72 6.85
C ARG A 159 21.37 -7.37 7.52
N ASN A 160 20.34 -6.51 7.52
CA ASN A 160 20.42 -5.16 8.09
C ASN A 160 21.66 -4.37 7.59
N PHE A 161 21.87 -4.32 6.27
CA PHE A 161 22.98 -3.64 5.60
C PHE A 161 24.40 -4.21 5.85
N GLN A 162 24.54 -5.38 6.46
CA GLN A 162 25.86 -6.01 6.63
C GLN A 162 26.45 -6.49 5.30
N LEU A 163 25.59 -6.81 4.33
CA LEU A 163 25.96 -7.25 2.99
C LEU A 163 25.21 -6.42 1.95
N ASN A 164 25.79 -6.30 0.76
CA ASN A 164 25.25 -5.51 -0.34
C ASN A 164 24.81 -6.35 -1.55
N GLN A 165 24.79 -7.67 -1.41
CA GLN A 165 24.34 -8.63 -2.41
C GLN A 165 23.66 -9.81 -1.71
N GLN A 166 22.54 -10.26 -2.26
CA GLN A 166 21.83 -11.47 -1.84
C GLN A 166 22.22 -12.61 -2.78
N ILE A 167 22.71 -13.71 -2.19
CA ILE A 167 23.19 -14.87 -2.93
C ILE A 167 22.18 -16.00 -2.84
N GLY A 168 21.81 -16.53 -4.01
CA GLY A 168 20.83 -17.60 -4.11
C GLY A 168 19.40 -17.13 -3.82
N GLY A 169 18.46 -18.06 -3.91
CA GLY A 169 17.07 -17.81 -3.58
C GLY A 169 16.14 -17.54 -4.76
N ASN A 170 14.86 -17.48 -4.42
CA ASN A 170 13.74 -17.44 -5.34
C ASN A 170 13.01 -16.08 -5.25
N ILE A 171 13.75 -14.98 -5.20
CA ILE A 171 13.18 -13.64 -5.01
C ILE A 171 13.19 -12.75 -6.26
N GLU A 172 13.64 -13.29 -7.39
CA GLU A 172 13.57 -12.63 -8.69
C GLU A 172 12.13 -12.36 -9.13
N CYS A 173 11.95 -11.36 -9.99
CA CYS A 173 10.63 -10.86 -10.34
C CYS A 173 9.77 -11.88 -11.08
N GLU A 174 10.38 -12.78 -11.86
CA GLU A 174 9.73 -13.85 -12.61
C GLU A 174 8.98 -14.83 -11.70
N HIS A 175 9.36 -14.95 -10.43
CA HIS A 175 8.68 -15.83 -9.48
C HIS A 175 7.24 -15.42 -9.21
N ILE A 176 6.87 -14.15 -9.44
CA ILE A 176 5.48 -13.70 -9.34
C ILE A 176 4.55 -14.45 -10.30
N GLU A 177 5.04 -14.94 -11.44
CA GLU A 177 4.23 -15.65 -12.44
C GLU A 177 3.56 -16.90 -11.87
N LYS A 178 4.13 -17.47 -10.79
CA LYS A 178 3.55 -18.60 -10.06
C LYS A 178 2.34 -18.23 -9.21
N TYR A 179 2.15 -16.95 -8.87
CA TYR A 179 1.11 -16.48 -7.93
C TYR A 179 0.16 -15.46 -8.56
N SER A 180 0.61 -14.78 -9.62
CA SER A 180 -0.09 -13.69 -10.29
C SER A 180 -1.41 -14.14 -10.92
N LEU A 181 -2.45 -13.34 -10.72
CA LEU A 181 -3.76 -13.40 -11.34
C LEU A 181 -3.94 -12.28 -12.39
N GLY A 182 -2.84 -11.67 -12.81
CA GLY A 182 -2.80 -10.50 -13.68
C GLY A 182 -2.45 -9.22 -12.93
N THR A 183 -2.52 -8.09 -13.63
CA THR A 183 -2.15 -6.78 -13.08
C THR A 183 -3.31 -5.78 -13.11
N GLU A 184 -3.17 -4.69 -12.37
CA GLU A 184 -4.15 -3.62 -12.26
C GLU A 184 -3.49 -2.23 -12.29
N GLY A 185 -4.18 -1.24 -12.86
CA GLY A 185 -3.76 0.17 -12.87
C GLY A 185 -4.36 0.97 -11.73
N CYS A 186 -3.66 2.03 -11.32
CA CYS A 186 -4.33 3.14 -10.65
C CYS A 186 -5.33 3.80 -11.63
N TYR A 187 -6.20 4.67 -11.13
CA TYR A 187 -7.18 5.37 -11.97
C TYR A 187 -6.53 6.04 -13.20
N GLY A 188 -7.01 5.67 -14.40
CA GLY A 188 -6.55 6.23 -15.68
C GLY A 188 -5.11 5.86 -16.09
N CYS A 189 -4.43 4.98 -15.35
CA CYS A 189 -3.05 4.61 -15.63
C CYS A 189 -2.98 3.47 -16.64
N ILE A 190 -2.22 3.62 -17.73
CA ILE A 190 -2.05 2.57 -18.75
C ILE A 190 -0.92 1.56 -18.45
N ILE A 191 -0.16 1.76 -17.38
CA ILE A 191 1.00 0.93 -17.03
C ILE A 191 0.60 -0.34 -16.28
N HIS A 192 -0.47 -0.32 -15.49
CA HIS A 192 -0.94 -1.50 -14.75
C HIS A 192 0.19 -2.29 -14.05
N CYS A 193 1.02 -1.62 -13.23
CA CYS A 193 2.19 -2.25 -12.62
C CYS A 193 1.88 -3.15 -11.41
N ARG A 194 0.66 -3.05 -10.86
CA ARG A 194 0.29 -3.72 -9.62
C ARG A 194 -0.12 -5.15 -9.93
N HIS A 195 0.62 -6.12 -9.43
CA HIS A 195 0.16 -7.51 -9.46
C HIS A 195 -1.00 -7.72 -8.50
N LYS A 196 -1.95 -8.53 -8.95
CA LYS A 196 -2.95 -9.22 -8.13
C LYS A 196 -2.46 -10.65 -7.98
N TYR A 197 -2.50 -11.22 -6.79
CA TYR A 197 -2.01 -12.58 -6.57
C TYR A 197 -2.80 -13.32 -5.51
N GLN A 198 -2.64 -14.64 -5.50
CA GLN A 198 -3.13 -15.49 -4.43
C GLN A 198 -1.96 -16.21 -3.77
N ILE A 199 -1.90 -16.16 -2.44
CA ILE A 199 -0.93 -16.92 -1.64
C ILE A 199 -1.33 -18.40 -1.70
N LYS A 200 -0.36 -19.29 -1.94
CA LYS A 200 -0.65 -20.70 -2.28
C LYS A 200 -0.52 -21.65 -1.10
N ASN A 201 0.43 -21.43 -0.20
CA ASN A 201 0.72 -22.35 0.89
C ASN A 201 0.77 -21.65 2.24
N GLY A 202 0.93 -22.45 3.29
CA GLY A 202 1.04 -21.99 4.67
C GLY A 202 -0.28 -21.45 5.26
N PRO A 203 -0.20 -20.76 6.40
CA PRO A 203 -1.37 -20.27 7.13
C PRO A 203 -2.23 -19.25 6.38
N TYR A 204 -1.66 -18.62 5.35
CA TYR A 204 -2.33 -17.61 4.52
C TYR A 204 -2.70 -18.15 3.13
N ALA A 205 -2.69 -19.47 2.92
CA ALA A 205 -3.11 -20.08 1.67
C ALA A 205 -4.55 -19.67 1.30
N GLY A 206 -4.76 -19.31 0.03
CA GLY A 206 -6.04 -18.85 -0.49
C GLY A 206 -6.25 -17.33 -0.41
N THR A 207 -5.44 -16.61 0.36
CA THR A 207 -5.54 -15.15 0.50
C THR A 207 -5.26 -14.43 -0.81
N TYR A 208 -6.21 -13.61 -1.24
CA TYR A 208 -6.04 -12.65 -2.33
C TYR A 208 -5.36 -11.38 -1.82
N ALA A 209 -4.38 -10.87 -2.56
CA ALA A 209 -3.70 -9.62 -2.25
C ALA A 209 -3.13 -8.93 -3.49
N GLU A 210 -2.64 -7.71 -3.29
CA GLU A 210 -2.04 -6.87 -4.33
C GLU A 210 -0.62 -6.42 -3.98
N GLY A 211 0.21 -6.22 -5.01
CA GLY A 211 1.66 -6.06 -4.89
C GLY A 211 2.39 -7.37 -5.20
N PRO A 212 3.54 -7.68 -4.58
CA PRO A 212 4.34 -6.79 -3.77
C PRO A 212 5.04 -5.74 -4.64
N GLU A 213 5.52 -4.68 -4.01
CA GLU A 213 6.49 -3.78 -4.64
C GLU A 213 7.92 -4.25 -4.36
N TYR A 214 8.88 -3.72 -5.11
CA TYR A 214 10.32 -3.91 -4.85
C TYR A 214 10.70 -3.61 -3.39
N THR A 215 10.06 -2.63 -2.78
CA THR A 215 10.28 -2.29 -1.37
C THR A 215 9.90 -3.42 -0.42
N SER A 216 8.84 -4.17 -0.71
CA SER A 216 8.44 -5.35 0.08
C SER A 216 9.38 -6.53 -0.17
N GLN A 217 9.96 -6.69 -1.37
CA GLN A 217 11.08 -7.64 -1.57
C GLN A 217 12.28 -7.26 -0.70
N GLY A 218 12.55 -5.95 -0.55
CA GLY A 218 13.60 -5.44 0.31
C GLY A 218 13.33 -5.77 1.78
N ALA A 219 12.15 -5.43 2.26
CA ALA A 219 11.76 -5.58 3.66
C ALA A 219 11.70 -7.03 4.14
N PHE A 220 11.06 -7.92 3.36
CA PHE A 220 10.75 -9.29 3.79
C PHE A 220 11.60 -10.35 3.09
N GLY A 221 12.45 -9.93 2.16
CA GLY A 221 13.43 -10.77 1.48
C GLY A 221 14.84 -10.34 1.87
N MET A 222 15.30 -9.22 1.31
CA MET A 222 16.71 -8.82 1.39
C MET A 222 17.17 -8.49 2.81
N GLU A 223 16.51 -7.55 3.50
CA GLU A 223 16.99 -7.02 4.77
C GLU A 223 17.06 -8.08 5.87
N VAL A 224 16.20 -9.09 5.78
CA VAL A 224 16.10 -10.24 6.70
C VAL A 224 16.76 -11.51 6.16
N ASP A 225 17.45 -11.43 5.01
CA ASP A 225 18.08 -12.56 4.30
C ASP A 225 17.16 -13.77 4.09
N CYS A 226 15.90 -13.50 3.76
CA CYS A 226 14.90 -14.51 3.45
C CYS A 226 14.82 -14.72 1.93
N ASN A 227 15.10 -15.95 1.51
CA ASN A 227 15.07 -16.37 0.12
C ASN A 227 13.73 -16.97 -0.34
N ASN A 228 12.65 -16.74 0.42
CA ASN A 228 11.33 -17.29 0.18
C ASN A 228 10.36 -16.22 -0.36
N PHE A 229 9.92 -16.40 -1.61
CA PHE A 229 8.97 -15.48 -2.24
C PHE A 229 7.63 -15.40 -1.52
N GLU A 230 7.13 -16.53 -1.02
CA GLU A 230 5.84 -16.56 -0.33
C GLU A 230 5.89 -15.79 0.99
N THR A 231 7.03 -15.80 1.70
CA THR A 231 7.26 -14.92 2.85
C THR A 231 7.12 -13.45 2.48
N ILE A 232 7.65 -13.04 1.32
CA ILE A 232 7.51 -11.66 0.83
C ILE A 232 6.05 -11.31 0.54
N LEU A 233 5.30 -12.23 -0.09
CA LEU A 233 3.88 -12.06 -0.37
C LEU A 233 3.05 -11.93 0.92
N VAL A 234 3.31 -12.80 1.90
CA VAL A 234 2.65 -12.77 3.21
C VAL A 234 2.98 -11.46 3.94
N GLY A 235 4.26 -11.08 4.01
CA GLY A 235 4.69 -9.83 4.65
C GLY A 235 4.02 -8.61 4.03
N ASN A 236 3.98 -8.54 2.70
CA ASN A 236 3.28 -7.48 1.97
C ASN A 236 1.77 -7.44 2.29
N HIS A 237 1.10 -8.59 2.34
CA HIS A 237 -0.31 -8.65 2.71
C HIS A 237 -0.55 -8.13 4.13
N LEU A 238 0.28 -8.54 5.09
CA LEU A 238 0.14 -8.14 6.49
C LEU A 238 0.37 -6.64 6.70
N VAL A 239 1.37 -6.03 6.07
CA VAL A 239 1.58 -4.58 6.21
C VAL A 239 0.44 -3.77 5.64
N ASN A 240 -0.16 -4.23 4.52
CA ASN A 240 -1.32 -3.60 3.94
C ASN A 240 -2.55 -3.76 4.84
N MET A 241 -2.75 -4.95 5.43
CA MET A 241 -3.85 -5.22 6.36
C MET A 241 -3.78 -4.35 7.62
N TYR A 242 -2.60 -4.29 8.26
CA TYR A 242 -2.40 -3.56 9.51
C TYR A 242 -2.27 -2.05 9.32
N GLY A 243 -1.96 -1.59 8.10
CA GLY A 243 -1.72 -0.18 7.79
C GLY A 243 -0.35 0.30 8.28
N VAL A 244 0.72 -0.42 7.91
CA VAL A 244 2.09 -0.15 8.36
C VAL A 244 3.01 0.08 7.16
N ASP A 245 3.99 0.97 7.30
CA ASP A 245 5.06 1.16 6.31
C ASP A 245 5.91 -0.10 6.14
N THR A 246 5.95 -0.63 4.92
CA THR A 246 6.69 -1.84 4.55
C THR A 246 8.19 -1.68 4.75
N LEU A 247 8.76 -0.51 4.46
CA LEU A 247 10.20 -0.29 4.56
C LEU A 247 10.62 -0.22 6.03
N GLU A 248 9.98 0.66 6.78
CA GLU A 248 10.29 0.88 8.19
C GLU A 248 10.09 -0.40 9.01
N ILE A 249 9.00 -1.16 8.81
CA ILE A 249 8.82 -2.43 9.54
C ILE A 249 9.85 -3.48 9.14
N GLY A 250 10.22 -3.57 7.85
CA GLY A 250 11.28 -4.47 7.39
C GLY A 250 12.61 -4.18 8.08
N SER A 251 13.01 -2.90 8.13
CA SER A 251 14.23 -2.49 8.82
C SER A 251 14.17 -2.70 10.32
N MET A 252 13.00 -2.51 10.97
CA MET A 252 12.86 -2.81 12.40
C MET A 252 12.98 -4.31 12.70
N ILE A 253 12.42 -5.17 11.85
CA ILE A 253 12.57 -6.63 11.97
C ILE A 253 14.04 -7.02 11.78
N ALA A 254 14.68 -6.54 10.72
CA ALA A 254 16.09 -6.83 10.43
C ALA A 254 17.02 -6.35 11.56
N TRP A 255 16.75 -5.17 12.13
CA TRP A 255 17.48 -4.66 13.28
C TRP A 255 17.29 -5.55 14.52
N ALA A 256 16.05 -5.96 14.81
CA ALA A 256 15.77 -6.87 15.93
C ALA A 256 16.48 -8.23 15.76
N MET A 257 16.51 -8.78 14.54
CA MET A 257 17.26 -9.99 14.23
C MET A 257 18.75 -9.83 14.54
N GLU A 258 19.38 -8.73 14.11
CA GLU A 258 20.79 -8.47 14.40
C GLU A 258 21.06 -8.29 15.90
N LEU A 259 20.16 -7.62 16.63
CA LEU A 259 20.28 -7.48 18.08
C LEU A 259 20.21 -8.84 18.78
N TYR A 260 19.35 -9.74 18.32
CA TYR A 260 19.24 -11.10 18.84
C TYR A 260 20.50 -11.93 18.53
N GLU A 261 21.02 -11.87 17.29
CA GLU A 261 22.28 -12.52 16.90
C GLU A 261 23.47 -12.06 17.75
N LYS A 262 23.45 -10.80 18.21
CA LYS A 262 24.47 -10.22 19.10
C LYS A 262 24.21 -10.48 20.59
N GLY A 263 23.12 -11.15 20.94
CA GLY A 263 22.72 -11.41 22.34
C GLY A 263 22.29 -10.17 23.11
N ILE A 264 21.91 -9.09 22.43
CA ILE A 264 21.35 -7.87 23.04
C ILE A 264 19.85 -8.06 23.32
N LEU A 265 19.14 -8.71 22.38
CA LEU A 265 17.81 -9.27 22.63
C LEU A 265 17.95 -10.77 22.91
N THR A 266 17.08 -11.30 23.76
CA THR A 266 17.06 -12.71 24.16
C THR A 266 15.66 -13.29 24.06
N ASP A 267 15.51 -14.60 24.27
CA ASP A 267 14.21 -15.27 24.33
C ASP A 267 13.28 -14.71 25.42
N GLU A 268 13.82 -14.00 26.42
CA GLU A 268 13.02 -13.32 27.45
C GLU A 268 12.37 -12.02 26.93
N ASP A 269 12.90 -11.44 25.84
CA ASP A 269 12.43 -10.19 25.24
C ASP A 269 11.43 -10.39 24.08
N THR A 270 11.30 -11.61 23.56
CA THR A 270 10.56 -11.98 22.33
C THR A 270 9.34 -12.84 22.60
#